data_AF-A0A2K3K367-F1
#
_entry.id   AF-A0A2K3K367-F1
#
_cell.length_a   1.000
_cell.length_b   1.000
_cell.length_c   1.000
_cell.angle_alpha   90.00
_cell.angle_beta   90.00
_cell.angle_gamma   90.00
#
_symmetry.space_group_name_H-M   'P 1'
#
loop_
_entity.id
_entity.type
_entity.pdbx_description
1 polymer ?
#
loop_
_entity_poly.entity_id
_entity_poly.type
_entity_poly.pdbx_seq_one_letter_code
_entity_poly.pdbx_strand_id
1 'polypeptide(L)'
;MKNKIPGIAINVKQIVNKMKRWSTKLNDVVDMMNTSGFGWDDTKKCVTCDSSQVLSQYLEKHPKVGNHVNKEFKEFERLQGIFGKDRANGQRADEGVENETTENQV
;
A
#
# COMPACT_ATOMS: atom_id res chain seq x y z
N MET A 1 18.70 -4.93 25.72
CA MET A 1 19.09 -6.35 25.57
C MET A 1 19.40 -6.61 24.11
N LYS A 2 20.61 -7.06 23.76
CA LYS A 2 21.02 -7.38 22.39
C LYS A 2 20.98 -8.90 22.24
N ASN A 3 19.87 -9.44 21.75
CA ASN A 3 19.76 -10.88 21.50
C ASN A 3 20.59 -11.20 20.26
N LYS A 4 21.78 -11.79 20.48
CA LYS A 4 22.74 -12.14 19.44
C LYS A 4 22.56 -13.62 19.13
N ILE A 5 21.95 -13.94 17.99
CA ILE A 5 21.96 -15.32 17.47
C ILE A 5 23.41 -15.62 17.13
N PRO A 6 24.04 -16.66 17.71
CA PRO A 6 25.45 -16.96 17.47
C PRO A 6 25.68 -17.18 15.96
N GLY A 7 26.67 -16.50 15.39
CA GLY A 7 26.98 -16.55 13.96
C GLY A 7 26.31 -15.47 13.09
N ILE A 8 25.33 -14.71 13.60
CA ILE A 8 24.68 -13.62 12.85
C ILE A 8 24.95 -12.28 13.54
N ALA A 9 25.89 -11.50 12.99
CA ALA A 9 26.09 -10.11 13.40
C ALA A 9 24.95 -9.24 12.84
N ILE A 10 23.80 -9.25 13.51
CA ILE A 10 22.65 -8.43 13.11
C ILE A 10 22.95 -6.95 13.43
N ASN A 11 23.15 -6.13 12.41
CA ASN A 11 23.34 -4.70 12.56
C ASN A 11 21.99 -3.97 12.62
N VAL A 12 21.76 -3.16 13.65
CA VAL A 12 20.53 -2.36 13.81
C VAL A 12 20.23 -1.52 12.57
N LYS A 13 21.25 -0.93 11.92
CA LYS A 13 21.11 -0.16 10.68
C LYS A 13 20.56 -1.02 9.53
N GLN A 14 21.00 -2.27 9.43
CA GLN A 14 20.50 -3.19 8.41
C GLN A 14 19.03 -3.56 8.66
N ILE A 15 18.65 -3.77 9.92
CA ILE A 15 17.24 -4.03 10.30
C ILE A 15 16.36 -2.84 9.90
N VAL A 16 16.75 -1.63 10.32
CA VAL A 16 15.99 -0.40 10.02
C VAL A 16 15.88 -0.18 8.51
N ASN A 17 16.96 -0.34 7.76
CA ASN A 17 16.93 -0.21 6.30
C ASN A 17 16.02 -1.25 5.65
N LYS A 18 16.00 -2.49 6.16
CA LYS A 18 15.10 -3.55 5.66
C LYS A 18 13.64 -3.22 5.94
N MET A 19 13.31 -2.77 7.15
CA MET A 19 11.96 -2.34 7.53
C MET A 19 11.48 -1.18 6.65
N LYS A 20 12.33 -0.16 6.44
CA LYS A 20 12.01 0.97 5.56
C LYS A 20 11.71 0.51 4.14
N ARG A 21 12.55 -0.37 3.56
CA ARG A 21 12.33 -0.91 2.21
C ARG A 21 11.00 -1.68 2.11
N TRP A 22 10.64 -2.46 3.12
CA TRP A 22 9.37 -3.17 3.16
C TRP A 22 8.17 -2.24 3.26
N SER A 23 8.24 -1.22 4.10
CA SER A 23 7.21 -0.20 4.22
C SER A 23 7.03 0.57 2.90
N THR A 24 8.11 1.00 2.25
CA THR A 24 8.04 1.66 0.94
C THR A 24 7.41 0.76 -0.12
N LYS A 25 7.85 -0.50 -0.23
CA LYS A 25 7.28 -1.44 -1.20
C LYS A 25 5.78 -1.68 -0.98
N LEU A 26 5.35 -1.78 0.27
CA LEU A 26 3.93 -1.90 0.60
C LEU A 26 3.16 -0.64 0.17
N ASN A 27 3.68 0.54 0.48
CA ASN A 27 3.06 1.80 0.12
C ASN A 27 2.92 1.97 -1.39
N ASP A 28 3.97 1.68 -2.16
CA ASP A 28 3.93 1.75 -3.63
C ASP A 28 2.79 0.88 -4.20
N VAL A 29 2.64 -0.34 -3.67
CA VAL A 29 1.58 -1.28 -4.10
C VAL A 29 0.19 -0.78 -3.70
N VAL A 30 0.02 -0.26 -2.48
CA VAL A 30 -1.25 0.31 -2.02
C VAL A 30 -1.62 1.55 -2.83
N ASP A 31 -0.67 2.43 -3.13
CA ASP A 31 -0.90 3.64 -3.92
C ASP A 31 -1.30 3.30 -5.36
N MET A 32 -0.69 2.25 -5.93
CA MET A 32 -1.12 1.73 -7.23
C MET A 32 -2.56 1.22 -7.18
N MET A 33 -2.91 0.38 -6.20
CA MET A 33 -4.28 -0.15 -6.07
C MET A 33 -5.33 0.94 -5.80
N ASN A 34 -4.94 2.06 -5.20
CA ASN A 34 -5.82 3.23 -5.00
C ASN A 34 -5.95 4.09 -6.27
N THR A 35 -5.24 3.76 -7.35
CA THR A 35 -5.33 4.46 -8.63
C THR A 35 -6.30 3.72 -9.55
N SER A 36 -7.21 4.46 -10.20
CA SER A 36 -8.16 3.87 -11.14
C SER A 36 -7.46 3.11 -12.27
N GLY A 37 -7.97 1.91 -12.58
CA GLY A 37 -7.41 1.01 -13.61
C GLY A 37 -6.33 0.04 -13.12
N PHE A 38 -6.03 0.05 -11.82
CA PHE A 38 -5.21 -0.98 -11.16
C PHE A 38 -6.08 -1.87 -10.26
N GLY A 39 -5.62 -3.11 -10.06
CA GLY A 39 -6.26 -4.08 -9.18
C GLY A 39 -5.25 -4.99 -8.49
N TRP A 40 -5.75 -5.96 -7.73
CA TRP A 40 -4.96 -6.99 -7.05
C TRP A 40 -5.39 -8.38 -7.50
N ASP A 41 -4.45 -9.18 -8.00
CA ASP A 41 -4.65 -10.61 -8.24
C ASP A 41 -4.21 -11.37 -6.99
N ASP A 42 -5.20 -11.86 -6.23
CA ASP A 42 -4.93 -12.58 -4.99
C ASP A 42 -4.28 -13.96 -5.22
N THR A 43 -4.48 -14.56 -6.38
CA THR A 43 -3.89 -15.87 -6.70
C THR A 43 -2.41 -15.72 -7.02
N LYS A 44 -2.05 -14.71 -7.82
CA LYS A 44 -0.64 -14.41 -8.18
C LYS A 44 0.05 -13.49 -7.18
N LYS A 45 -0.68 -12.99 -6.18
CA LYS A 45 -0.24 -12.02 -5.18
C LYS A 45 0.47 -10.83 -5.82
N CYS A 46 -0.14 -10.20 -6.82
CA CYS A 46 0.48 -9.08 -7.54
C CYS A 46 -0.53 -8.00 -7.94
N VAL A 47 -0.01 -6.80 -8.23
CA VAL A 47 -0.81 -5.71 -8.80
C VAL A 47 -1.05 -5.98 -10.27
N THR A 48 -2.30 -5.90 -10.70
CA THR A 48 -2.71 -6.02 -12.10
C THR A 48 -3.12 -4.67 -12.67
N CYS A 49 -2.99 -4.54 -13.98
CA CYS A 49 -3.50 -3.41 -14.74
C CYS A 49 -3.92 -3.90 -16.12
N ASP A 50 -5.19 -3.73 -16.45
CA ASP A 50 -5.76 -4.25 -17.71
C ASP A 50 -5.48 -3.33 -18.90
N SER A 51 -5.18 -2.04 -18.65
CA SER A 51 -4.91 -1.04 -19.68
C SER A 51 -3.44 -0.67 -19.73
N SER A 52 -2.78 -1.00 -20.85
CA SER A 52 -1.40 -0.57 -21.11
C SER A 52 -1.25 0.95 -21.09
N GLN A 53 -2.28 1.70 -21.51
CA GLN A 53 -2.29 3.16 -21.48
C GLN A 53 -2.29 3.70 -20.04
N VAL A 54 -3.12 3.15 -19.16
CA VAL A 54 -3.17 3.54 -17.74
C VAL A 54 -1.81 3.26 -17.09
N LEU A 55 -1.23 2.09 -17.36
CA LEU A 55 0.09 1.75 -16.87
C LEU A 55 1.16 2.74 -17.34
N SER A 56 1.23 3.05 -18.64
CA SER A 56 2.22 4.00 -19.18
C SER A 56 2.09 5.40 -18.56
N GLN A 57 0.87 5.92 -18.45
CA GLN A 57 0.63 7.24 -17.82
C GLN A 57 1.02 7.26 -16.34
N TYR A 58 0.79 6.16 -15.62
CA TYR A 58 1.20 6.04 -14.23
C TYR A 58 2.73 6.01 -14.10
N LEU A 59 3.41 5.25 -14.95
CA LEU A 59 4.88 5.14 -14.94
C LEU A 59 5.59 6.42 -15.36
N GLU A 60 4.96 7.27 -16.17
CA GLU A 60 5.49 8.60 -16.49
C GLU A 60 5.62 9.47 -15.23
N LYS A 61 4.63 9.40 -14.33
CA LYS A 61 4.61 10.14 -13.06
C LYS A 61 5.42 9.42 -11.97
N HIS A 62 5.48 8.08 -12.01
CA HIS A 62 6.09 7.24 -10.99
C HIS A 62 7.09 6.23 -11.60
N PRO A 63 8.21 6.67 -12.20
CA PRO A 63 9.10 5.80 -12.96
C PRO A 63 9.75 4.68 -12.12
N LYS A 64 9.80 4.83 -10.79
CA LYS A 64 10.44 3.87 -9.88
C LYS A 64 9.57 2.65 -9.58
N VAL A 65 8.26 2.69 -9.84
CA VAL A 65 7.30 1.65 -9.39
C VAL A 65 7.01 0.58 -10.45
N GLY A 66 7.49 0.74 -11.68
CA GLY A 66 7.18 -0.19 -12.78
C GLY A 66 7.57 -1.64 -12.53
N ASN A 67 8.53 -1.87 -11.64
CA ASN A 67 8.94 -3.22 -11.22
C ASN A 67 7.93 -3.93 -10.31
N HIS A 68 6.83 -3.29 -9.90
CA HIS A 68 5.80 -3.87 -9.02
C HIS A 68 4.62 -4.47 -9.78
N VAL A 69 4.35 -3.98 -11.00
CA VAL A 69 3.22 -4.44 -11.82
C VAL A 69 3.48 -5.86 -12.28
N ASN A 70 2.48 -6.74 -12.18
CA ASN A 70 2.56 -8.17 -12.55
C ASN A 70 3.69 -8.94 -11.85
N LYS A 71 4.33 -8.36 -10.83
CA LYS A 71 5.40 -9.00 -10.07
C LYS A 71 4.84 -9.54 -8.77
N GLU A 72 5.08 -10.82 -8.54
CA GLU A 72 4.65 -11.51 -7.33
C GLU A 72 5.21 -10.84 -6.06
N PHE A 73 4.31 -10.66 -5.09
CA PHE A 73 4.59 -10.08 -3.79
C PHE A 73 3.91 -10.90 -2.67
N LYS A 74 4.46 -12.10 -2.43
CA LYS A 74 3.95 -13.06 -1.43
C LYS A 74 3.84 -12.49 -0.01
N GLU A 75 4.73 -11.56 0.36
CA GLU A 75 4.73 -11.00 1.70
C GLU A 75 3.72 -9.86 1.90
N PHE A 76 2.93 -9.51 0.88
CA PHE A 76 2.01 -8.37 0.90
C PHE A 76 1.08 -8.41 2.12
N GLU A 77 0.31 -9.47 2.32
CA GLU A 77 -0.65 -9.59 3.44
C GLU A 77 0.03 -9.51 4.80
N ARG A 78 1.18 -10.19 4.95
CA ARG A 78 1.95 -10.16 6.18
C ARG A 78 2.44 -8.74 6.49
N LEU A 79 2.93 -8.03 5.48
CA LEU A 79 3.40 -6.66 5.62
C LEU A 79 2.24 -5.69 5.85
N GLN A 80 1.08 -5.92 5.22
CA GLN A 80 -0.15 -5.18 5.49
C GLN A 80 -0.61 -5.37 6.95
N GLY A 81 -0.48 -6.58 7.51
CA GLY A 81 -0.76 -6.82 8.93
C GLY A 81 0.18 -6.07 9.89
N ILE A 82 1.45 -5.87 9.49
CA ILE A 82 2.47 -5.19 10.30
C ILE A 82 2.39 -3.67 10.17
N PHE A 83 2.25 -3.15 8.95
CA PHE A 83 2.35 -1.71 8.64
C PHE A 83 1.01 -1.07 8.27
N GLY A 84 0.01 -1.85 7.87
CA GLY A 84 -1.24 -1.34 7.32
C GLY A 84 -2.15 -0.67 8.35
N LYS A 85 -2.03 -1.02 9.65
CA LYS A 85 -2.81 -0.39 10.73
C LYS A 85 -2.39 1.05 11.01
N ASP A 86 -1.11 1.36 10.84
CA ASP A 86 -0.55 2.69 11.10
C ASP A 86 -0.54 3.58 9.85
N ARG A 87 -0.95 3.03 8.70
CA ARG A 87 -1.06 3.82 7.48
C ARG A 87 -2.33 4.67 7.56
N ALA A 88 -2.16 5.99 7.58
CA ALA A 88 -3.25 6.93 7.39
C ALA A 88 -3.84 6.74 5.97
N ASN A 89 -4.85 5.88 5.86
CA ASN A 89 -5.77 5.90 4.74
C ASN A 89 -6.59 7.17 4.95
N GLY A 90 -6.45 8.20 4.10
CA GLY A 90 -7.07 9.52 4.28
C GLY A 90 -8.61 9.56 4.25
N GLN A 91 -9.29 8.51 4.69
CA GLN A 91 -10.75 8.36 4.74
C GLN A 91 -11.41 9.11 5.91
N ARG A 92 -10.83 10.21 6.40
CA ARG A 92 -11.48 11.09 7.40
C ARG A 92 -11.62 12.51 6.87
N ALA A 93 -12.24 12.65 5.71
CA ALA A 93 -12.69 13.94 5.20
C ALA A 93 -13.92 13.72 4.31
N ASP A 94 -15.05 13.34 4.92
CA ASP A 94 -16.38 13.88 4.58
C ASP A 94 -17.45 13.16 5.44
N GLU A 95 -17.76 13.71 6.60
CA GLU A 95 -19.06 13.47 7.26
C GLU A 95 -19.54 14.81 7.83
N GLY A 96 -19.81 15.76 6.93
CA GLY A 96 -20.68 16.90 7.21
C GLY A 96 -22.11 16.54 6.77
N VAL A 97 -22.79 15.71 7.55
CA VAL A 97 -24.22 15.44 7.33
C VAL A 97 -25.02 16.65 7.81
N GLU A 98 -25.33 17.58 6.90
CA GLU A 98 -26.39 18.57 7.09
C GLU A 98 -27.75 17.90 6.82
N ASN A 99 -28.48 17.57 7.89
CA ASN A 99 -29.88 17.16 7.80
C ASN A 99 -30.71 17.99 8.79
N GLU A 100 -31.24 19.13 8.36
CA GLU A 100 -32.40 19.77 8.99
C GLU A 100 -33.44 20.11 7.91
N THR A 101 -34.41 19.21 7.72
CA THR A 101 -35.75 19.58 7.25
C THR A 101 -36.77 18.64 7.90
N THR A 102 -37.41 19.09 8.97
CA THR A 102 -38.71 18.55 9.40
C THR A 102 -39.59 19.67 9.93
N GLU A 103 -40.52 20.13 9.09
CA GLU A 103 -41.81 20.79 9.37
C GLU A 103 -42.57 20.68 8.03
N ASN A 104 -43.80 20.17 7.90
CA ASN A 104 -44.98 20.29 8.75
C ASN A 104 -45.99 19.14 8.53
N GLN A 105 -46.79 18.96 9.58
CA GLN A 105 -47.96 18.08 9.71
C GLN A 105 -49.17 18.58 8.90
N VAL A 106 -50.10 17.66 8.61
CA VAL A 106 -51.55 17.94 8.42
C VAL A 106 -52.23 17.88 9.77
#